data_AF-A0A968BX98-F1
#
_entry.id   AF-A0A968BX98-F1
#
_cell.length_a   1.000
_cell.length_b   1.000
_cell.length_c   1.000
_cell.angle_alpha   90.00
_cell.angle_beta   90.00
_cell.angle_gamma   90.00
#
_symmetry.space_group_name_H-M   'P 1'
#
loop_
_entity.id
_entity.type
_entity.pdbx_description
1 polymer ?
#
loop_
_entity_poly.entity_id
_entity_poly.type
_entity_poly.pdbx_seq_one_letter_code
_entity_poly.pdbx_strand_id
1 'polypeptide(L)' 'MSETSLSPYIVVEGPIGVGKTTLCRRLAESLGSEPLLERAEEN' A
#
# COMPACT_ATOMS: atom_id res chain seq x y z
N MET A 1 4.13 -27.52 9.25
CA MET A 1 3.39 -26.70 8.28
C MET A 1 3.37 -25.30 8.85
N SER A 2 4.25 -24.41 8.37
CA SER A 2 4.21 -22.99 8.76
C SER A 2 3.01 -22.36 8.08
N GLU A 3 2.02 -21.98 8.90
CA GLU A 3 0.83 -21.26 8.48
C GLU A 3 1.29 -19.89 7.96
N THR A 4 1.21 -19.68 6.64
CA THR A 4 1.44 -18.37 6.05
C THR A 4 0.28 -17.49 6.49
N SER A 5 0.44 -16.76 7.60
CA SER A 5 -0.54 -15.76 8.02
C SER A 5 -0.61 -14.71 6.91
N LEU A 6 -1.62 -14.82 6.05
CA LEU A 6 -1.94 -13.85 5.01
C LEU A 6 -2.26 -12.53 5.71
N SER A 7 -1.25 -11.67 5.83
CA SER A 7 -1.47 -10.28 6.20
C SER A 7 -2.28 -9.65 5.07
N PRO A 8 -3.46 -9.07 5.32
CA PRO A 8 -4.29 -8.51 4.27
C PRO A 8 -3.59 -7.29 3.66
N TYR A 9 -3.37 -7.32 2.35
CA TYR A 9 -2.84 -6.18 1.59
C TYR A 9 -4.00 -5.34 1.04
N ILE A 10 -3.81 -4.02 1.03
CA ILE A 10 -4.73 -3.07 0.41
C ILE A 10 -4.05 -2.43 -0.79
N VAL A 11 -4.64 -2.57 -1.96
CA VAL A 11 -4.18 -1.95 -3.21
C VAL A 11 -5.04 -0.72 -3.50
N VAL A 12 -4.40 0.40 -3.85
CA VAL A 12 -5.08 1.67 -4.18
C VAL A 12 -4.86 2.00 -5.65
N GLU A 13 -5.92 1.87 -6.45
CA GLU A 13 -5.92 2.11 -7.90
C GLU A 13 -6.53 3.47 -8.29
N GLY A 14 -6.16 3.98 -9.46
CA GLY A 14 -6.78 5.19 -10.04
C GLY A 14 -5.87 6.03 -10.97
N PRO A 15 -6.40 7.10 -11.58
CA PRO A 15 -5.67 7.95 -12.53
C PRO A 15 -4.44 8.65 -11.92
N ILE A 16 -3.54 9.16 -12.78
CA ILE A 16 -2.36 9.93 -12.32
C ILE A 16 -2.83 11.27 -11.72
N GLY A 17 -2.21 11.70 -10.61
CA GLY A 17 -2.50 12.98 -9.96
C GLY A 17 -3.66 13.00 -8.96
N VAL A 18 -4.42 11.91 -8.80
CA VAL A 18 -5.60 11.88 -7.90
C VAL A 18 -5.27 11.69 -6.41
N GLY A 19 -3.99 11.60 -6.05
CA GLY A 19 -3.57 11.48 -4.65
C GLY A 19 -3.49 10.05 -4.09
N LYS A 20 -3.33 9.01 -4.93
CA LYS A 20 -3.20 7.61 -4.50
C LYS A 20 -2.15 7.40 -3.41
N THR A 21 -0.94 7.94 -3.59
CA THR A 21 0.15 7.85 -2.60
C THR A 21 -0.23 8.48 -1.26
N THR A 22 -0.95 9.62 -1.29
CA THR A 22 -1.47 10.27 -0.09
C THR A 22 -2.50 9.39 0.61
N LEU A 23 -3.39 8.74 -0.15
CA LEU A 23 -4.38 7.81 0.40
C LEU A 23 -3.70 6.57 1.02
N CYS A 24 -2.72 5.96 0.35
CA CYS A 24 -1.96 4.84 0.90
C CYS A 24 -1.31 5.18 2.24
N ARG A 25 -0.67 6.35 2.34
CA ARG A 25 -0.05 6.81 3.60
C ARG A 25 -1.07 6.97 4.73
N ARG A 26 -2.22 7.61 4.46
CA ARG A 26 -3.29 7.77 5.45
C ARG A 26 -3.91 6.45 5.89
N LEU A 27 -4.10 5.52 4.96
CA LEU A 27 -4.58 4.16 5.27
C LEU A 27 -3.57 3.42 6.14
N ALA A 28 -2.28 3.48 5.81
CA ALA A 28 -1.22 2.86 6.59
C ALA A 28 -1.18 3.41 8.03
N GLU A 29 -1.21 4.73 8.20
CA GLU A 29 -1.29 5.39 9.51
C GLU A 29 -2.54 4.96 10.31
N SER A 30 -3.69 4.91 9.64
CA SER A 30 -4.98 4.59 10.29
C SER A 30 -5.08 3.12 10.71
N LEU A 31 -4.41 2.22 9.98
CA LEU A 31 -4.44 0.78 10.19
C LEU A 31 -3.21 0.26 10.95
N GLY A 32 -2.29 1.14 11.37
CA GLY A 32 -1.03 0.76 12.01
C GLY A 32 -0.17 -0.16 11.13
N SER A 33 -0.25 0.03 9.80
CA SER A 33 0.44 -0.78 8.80
C SER A 33 1.60 -0.01 8.19
N GLU A 34 2.55 -0.72 7.56
CA GLU A 34 3.62 -0.08 6.81
C GLU A 34 3.21 0.11 5.34
N PRO A 35 3.35 1.32 4.76
CA PRO A 35 3.02 1.54 3.36
C PRO A 35 4.05 0.86 2.47
N LEU A 36 3.63 -0.13 1.70
CA LEU A 36 4.43 -0.69 0.62
C LEU A 36 4.26 0.22 -0.61
N LEU A 37 5.32 0.93 -0.99
CA LEU A 37 5.33 1.79 -2.18
C LEU A 37 6.17 1.14 -3.26
N GLU A 38 5.65 1.08 -4.48
CA GLU A 38 6.42 0.63 -5.65
C GLU A 38 7.59 1.60 -5.88
N ARG A 39 8.80 1.05 -6.09
CA ARG A 39 9.96 1.84 -6.50
C ARG A 39 9.74 2.30 -7.93
N ALA A 40 9.35 3.56 -8.09
CA ALA A 40 9.18 4.19 -9.41
C ALA A 40 10.46 4.18 -10.27
N GLU A 41 11.62 3.91 -9.67
CA GLU A 41 12.96 3.94 -10.27
C GLU A 41 13.34 2.68 -11.08
N GLU A 42 12.51 1.63 -11.08
CA GLU A 42 12.77 0.39 -11.83
C GLU A 42 12.04 0.30 -13.19
N ASN A 43 11.76 1.43 -13.85
CA ASN A 43 11.20 1.46 -15.21
C ASN A 43 12.22 1.88 -16.26
#